data_AF-A0A1R2CCP2-F1
#
_entry.id   AF-A0A1R2CCP2-F1
#
_cell.length_a   1.000
_cell.length_b   1.000
_cell.length_c   1.000
_cell.angle_alpha   90.00
_cell.angle_beta   90.00
_cell.angle_gamma   90.00
#
_symmetry.space_group_name_H-M   'P 1'
#
loop_
_entity.id
_entity.type
_entity.pdbx_description
1 polymer ?
#
loop_
_entity_poly.entity_id
_entity_poly.type
_entity_poly.pdbx_seq_one_letter_code
_entity_poly.pdbx_strand_id
1 'polypeptide(L)'
;MSIFKHILKWCCSSSTENEEEKIQNSNNKEVYHIKNPSEDTFIQCHNPFEEGSIIAAPSPKMDGSSTDLPKLQIKITESSVIPIGTILNINPTGLENSKRNKGDFKTFVGSKHMENGEVLNDFVIEESAKGMGRQHFVIKFNASIQKYSIADLGDGSGTFVRIDSALVLKDGYIVSFGNSHMTIHYNSIVKTLTIKFLEGPKFNEVYNLNPCDETILVGRMVDCRIRFDDNSMSRYQCSISYEESKGWILTDGMGDKKSTNGTWLFVEEDHEIFDGLVFKAGKTLFDVHVVKI
;
A
#
# COMPACT_ATOMS: atom_id res chain seq x y z
N MET A 1 -10.24 -12.51 10.27
CA MET A 1 -8.82 -12.70 9.87
C MET A 1 -8.70 -13.61 8.63
N SER A 2 -9.34 -13.26 7.50
CA SER A 2 -9.27 -14.07 6.26
C SER A 2 -9.41 -13.21 5.00
N ILE A 3 -8.59 -12.14 4.89
CA ILE A 3 -8.56 -11.27 3.69
C ILE A 3 -7.27 -11.48 2.86
N PHE A 4 -6.21 -12.06 3.43
CA PHE A 4 -4.91 -12.19 2.76
C PHE A 4 -4.74 -13.36 1.76
N LYS A 5 -5.76 -14.19 1.51
CA LYS A 5 -5.60 -15.38 0.64
C LYS A 5 -5.67 -15.10 -0.87
N HIS A 6 -5.99 -13.87 -1.31
CA HIS A 6 -6.18 -13.56 -2.74
C HIS A 6 -5.30 -12.45 -3.29
N ILE A 7 -4.42 -11.88 -2.46
CA ILE A 7 -3.42 -10.92 -2.94
C ILE A 7 -2.14 -11.74 -3.20
N LEU A 8 -1.54 -11.53 -4.37
CA LEU A 8 -0.12 -11.79 -4.67
C LEU A 8 0.21 -13.10 -5.37
N LYS A 9 0.17 -13.02 -6.70
CA LYS A 9 0.98 -13.85 -7.60
C LYS A 9 1.43 -12.98 -8.77
N TRP A 10 2.25 -11.95 -8.52
CA TRP A 10 3.02 -11.31 -9.59
C TRP A 10 4.04 -10.28 -9.08
N CYS A 11 5.33 -10.57 -9.32
CA CYS A 11 6.33 -9.59 -9.72
C CYS A 11 7.43 -10.33 -10.51
N CYS A 12 7.75 -9.80 -11.69
CA CYS A 12 8.98 -10.03 -12.47
C CYS A 12 9.25 -11.43 -13.05
N SER A 13 8.81 -11.67 -14.28
CA SER A 13 9.58 -12.45 -15.25
C SER A 13 9.59 -11.73 -16.60
N SER A 14 10.75 -11.19 -16.95
CA SER A 14 11.11 -10.89 -18.32
C SER A 14 11.17 -12.19 -19.10
N SER A 15 10.46 -12.25 -20.21
CA SER A 15 10.39 -13.39 -21.13
C SER A 15 11.77 -13.72 -21.69
N THR A 16 12.25 -14.92 -21.37
CA THR A 16 13.12 -15.71 -22.24
C THR A 16 12.55 -17.11 -22.28
N GLU A 17 11.86 -17.41 -23.37
CA GLU A 17 11.55 -18.78 -23.77
C GLU A 17 12.87 -19.48 -24.10
N ASN A 18 13.10 -20.66 -23.51
CA ASN A 18 13.81 -21.77 -24.15
C ASN A 18 13.57 -23.08 -23.38
N GLU A 19 13.50 -24.13 -24.17
CA GLU A 19 13.12 -25.52 -23.92
C GLU A 19 14.07 -26.33 -23.01
N GLU A 20 13.48 -27.38 -22.42
CA GLU A 20 14.05 -28.65 -21.91
C GLU A 20 15.04 -28.57 -20.71
N GLU A 21 15.03 -29.44 -19.70
CA GLU A 21 14.92 -30.90 -19.73
C GLU A 21 14.56 -31.47 -18.33
N LYS A 22 14.04 -32.70 -18.32
CA LYS A 22 13.62 -33.50 -17.15
C LYS A 22 14.80 -33.90 -16.25
N ILE A 23 14.68 -33.73 -14.93
CA ILE A 23 15.27 -34.66 -13.95
C ILE A 23 14.31 -34.88 -12.77
N GLN A 24 13.88 -36.12 -12.60
CA GLN A 24 13.24 -36.65 -11.40
C GLN A 24 14.22 -36.62 -10.23
N ASN A 25 13.78 -36.18 -9.05
CA ASN A 25 14.28 -36.79 -7.83
C ASN A 25 13.23 -36.73 -6.70
N SER A 26 12.90 -37.93 -6.25
CA SER A 26 12.06 -38.28 -5.12
C SER A 26 12.65 -37.75 -3.81
N ASN A 27 11.82 -37.11 -2.99
CA ASN A 27 11.99 -37.15 -1.54
C ASN A 27 10.62 -37.09 -0.86
N ASN A 28 10.26 -38.24 -0.27
CA ASN A 28 9.12 -38.40 0.61
C ASN A 28 9.27 -37.46 1.81
N LYS A 29 8.26 -36.63 2.05
CA LYS A 29 8.04 -35.98 3.34
C LYS A 29 6.68 -36.37 3.87
N GLU A 30 6.71 -36.95 5.06
CA GLU A 30 5.58 -37.41 5.85
C GLU A 30 4.60 -36.25 6.12
N VAL A 31 3.33 -36.51 5.82
CA VAL A 31 2.20 -35.60 6.06
C VAL A 31 1.58 -35.98 7.41
N TYR A 32 1.67 -35.07 8.38
CA TYR A 32 0.91 -35.18 9.63
C TYR A 32 -0.53 -34.71 9.41
N HIS A 33 -1.49 -35.63 9.56
CA HIS A 33 -2.91 -35.34 9.57
C HIS A 33 -3.32 -34.66 10.89
N ILE A 34 -3.68 -33.38 10.83
CA ILE A 34 -4.42 -32.70 11.90
C ILE A 34 -5.91 -32.79 11.56
N LYS A 35 -6.68 -33.44 12.44
CA LYS A 35 -8.14 -33.53 12.38
C LYS A 35 -8.75 -32.20 12.85
N ASN A 36 -9.58 -31.58 12.02
CA ASN A 36 -10.47 -30.50 12.47
C ASN A 36 -11.75 -31.10 13.07
N PRO A 37 -12.27 -30.56 14.18
CA PRO A 37 -13.59 -30.91 14.68
C PRO A 37 -14.71 -30.15 13.94
N SER A 38 -15.76 -30.92 13.72
CA SER A 38 -17.17 -30.66 13.34
C SER A 38 -17.69 -29.23 13.29
N GLU A 39 -18.38 -28.97 12.19
CA GLU A 39 -19.32 -27.88 11.94
C GLU A 39 -20.53 -27.97 12.88
N ASP A 40 -20.83 -26.86 13.58
CA ASP A 40 -22.10 -26.67 14.26
C ASP A 40 -22.95 -25.62 13.53
N THR A 41 -24.10 -26.12 13.13
CA THR A 41 -25.32 -25.49 12.62
C THR A 41 -25.66 -24.15 13.29
N PHE A 42 -25.83 -23.09 12.49
CA PHE A 42 -26.45 -21.84 12.97
C PHE A 42 -27.67 -21.44 12.13
N ILE A 43 -28.68 -20.99 12.89
CA ILE A 43 -30.09 -20.79 12.57
C ILE A 43 -30.31 -19.50 11.77
N GLN A 44 -31.14 -19.58 10.72
CA GLN A 44 -31.73 -18.42 10.04
C GLN A 44 -32.74 -17.72 10.96
N CYS A 45 -32.48 -16.48 11.34
CA CYS A 45 -33.50 -15.55 11.85
C CYS A 45 -33.76 -14.48 10.79
N HIS A 46 -34.96 -14.54 10.20
CA HIS A 46 -35.57 -13.45 9.43
C HIS A 46 -36.09 -12.38 10.41
N ASN A 47 -35.69 -11.12 10.20
CA ASN A 47 -36.42 -9.96 10.68
C ASN A 47 -36.71 -9.03 9.49
N PRO A 48 -37.96 -8.60 9.27
CA PRO A 48 -38.28 -7.55 8.31
C PRO A 48 -38.00 -6.19 8.96
N PHE A 49 -37.05 -5.44 8.40
CA PHE A 49 -36.83 -4.03 8.76
C PHE A 49 -37.60 -3.14 7.79
N GLU A 50 -38.45 -2.28 8.35
CA GLU A 50 -39.24 -1.28 7.65
C GLU A 50 -38.35 -0.18 7.05
N GLU A 51 -38.65 0.21 5.81
CA GLU A 51 -38.02 1.31 5.07
C GLU A 51 -38.39 2.67 5.68
N GLY A 52 -37.57 3.15 6.61
CA GLY A 52 -37.56 4.54 7.03
C GLY A 52 -36.89 5.42 5.98
N SER A 53 -37.64 6.33 5.35
CA SER A 53 -37.12 7.35 4.42
C SER A 53 -36.10 8.25 5.12
N ILE A 54 -34.83 8.14 4.74
CA ILE A 54 -33.75 8.99 5.25
C ILE A 54 -33.83 10.34 4.54
N ILE A 55 -34.26 11.37 5.26
CA ILE A 55 -34.24 12.77 4.81
C ILE A 55 -32.77 13.20 4.77
N ALA A 56 -32.23 13.41 3.57
CA ALA A 56 -30.86 13.89 3.37
C ALA A 56 -30.70 15.28 4.02
N ALA A 57 -29.80 15.37 5.01
CA ALA A 57 -29.46 16.63 5.63
C ALA A 57 -28.82 17.57 4.57
N PRO A 58 -29.21 18.86 4.52
CA PRO A 58 -28.63 19.80 3.59
C PRO A 58 -27.13 19.98 3.83
N SER A 59 -26.35 19.91 2.77
CA SER A 59 -24.90 20.07 2.80
C SER A 59 -24.52 21.44 3.38
N PRO A 60 -23.58 21.52 4.35
CA PRO A 60 -23.15 22.79 4.93
C PRO A 60 -22.53 23.68 3.85
N LYS A 61 -23.09 24.88 3.68
CA LYS A 61 -22.53 25.91 2.79
C LYS A 61 -21.33 26.54 3.51
N MET A 62 -20.12 26.36 2.99
CA MET A 62 -18.94 27.09 3.46
C MET A 62 -18.91 28.47 2.79
N ASP A 63 -19.22 29.53 3.55
CA ASP A 63 -19.17 30.93 3.08
C ASP A 63 -17.75 31.55 3.12
N GLY A 64 -16.71 30.72 3.13
CA GLY A 64 -15.31 31.17 3.06
C GLY A 64 -14.86 31.36 1.61
N SER A 65 -14.13 32.45 1.33
CA SER A 65 -13.42 32.65 0.06
C SER A 65 -12.60 31.39 -0.27
N SER A 66 -13.01 30.64 -1.28
CA SER A 66 -12.46 29.31 -1.62
C SER A 66 -11.05 29.34 -2.20
N THR A 67 -10.41 30.51 -2.27
CA THR A 67 -9.14 30.74 -2.96
C THR A 67 -7.93 30.17 -2.23
N ASP A 68 -8.00 29.99 -0.91
CA ASP A 68 -6.79 29.75 -0.09
C ASP A 68 -6.64 28.29 0.38
N LEU A 69 -7.52 27.39 -0.09
CA LEU A 69 -7.45 25.98 0.28
C LEU A 69 -6.36 25.26 -0.54
N PRO A 70 -5.58 24.34 0.09
CA PRO A 70 -4.52 23.64 -0.60
C PRO A 70 -5.08 22.77 -1.73
N LYS A 71 -4.31 22.66 -2.80
CA LYS A 71 -4.60 21.76 -3.94
C LYS A 71 -3.46 20.77 -4.11
N LEU A 72 -3.74 19.65 -4.76
CA LEU A 72 -2.72 18.69 -5.18
C LEU A 72 -2.54 18.74 -6.69
N GLN A 73 -1.28 18.65 -7.12
CA GLN A 73 -0.90 18.26 -8.47
C GLN A 73 -0.21 16.91 -8.41
N ILE A 74 -0.85 15.88 -8.95
CA ILE A 74 -0.29 14.52 -8.97
C ILE A 74 0.16 14.22 -10.39
N LYS A 75 1.47 14.10 -10.56
CA LYS A 75 2.11 13.81 -11.84
C LYS A 75 2.38 12.32 -11.97
N ILE A 76 1.96 11.72 -13.08
CA ILE A 76 2.31 10.33 -13.42
C ILE A 76 3.74 10.33 -13.96
N THR A 77 4.65 9.65 -13.27
CA THR A 77 6.07 9.58 -13.64
C THR A 77 6.41 8.28 -14.35
N GLU A 78 5.68 7.20 -14.07
CA GLU A 78 5.79 5.92 -14.77
C GLU A 78 4.41 5.32 -14.95
N SER A 79 4.11 4.78 -16.14
CA SER A 79 2.90 4.01 -16.41
C SER A 79 3.08 3.23 -17.71
N SER A 80 2.41 2.08 -17.83
CA SER A 80 2.33 1.34 -19.09
C SER A 80 1.14 1.74 -19.97
N VAL A 81 0.19 2.52 -19.43
CA VAL A 81 -1.08 2.83 -20.10
C VAL A 81 -1.28 4.34 -20.24
N ILE A 82 -0.98 5.10 -19.19
CA ILE A 82 -1.18 6.55 -19.19
C ILE A 82 0.09 7.24 -19.67
N PRO A 83 0.01 8.28 -20.52
CA PRO A 83 1.18 9.06 -20.91
C PRO A 83 1.94 9.62 -19.70
N ILE A 84 3.24 9.35 -19.65
CA ILE A 84 4.14 9.93 -18.63
C ILE A 84 4.08 11.46 -18.71
N GLY A 85 3.99 12.10 -17.55
CA GLY A 85 3.84 13.55 -17.42
C GLY A 85 2.40 14.04 -17.34
N THR A 86 1.40 13.15 -17.45
CA THR A 86 -0.01 13.49 -17.16
C THR A 86 -0.13 14.04 -15.73
N ILE A 87 -0.83 15.17 -15.56
CA ILE A 87 -1.03 15.83 -14.27
C ILE A 87 -2.50 15.77 -13.89
N LEU A 88 -2.79 15.30 -12.69
CA LEU A 88 -4.10 15.29 -12.06
C LEU A 88 -4.17 16.47 -11.08
N ASN A 89 -5.04 17.43 -11.34
CA ASN A 89 -5.28 18.56 -10.43
C ASN A 89 -6.45 18.20 -9.51
N ILE A 90 -6.20 18.11 -8.21
CA ILE A 90 -7.21 17.80 -7.20
C ILE A 90 -7.36 18.99 -6.28
N ASN A 91 -8.60 19.48 -6.16
CA ASN A 91 -8.97 20.54 -5.23
C ASN A 91 -9.75 19.94 -4.05
N PRO A 92 -10.15 20.74 -3.04
CA PRO A 92 -10.86 20.22 -1.87
C PRO A 92 -12.13 19.43 -2.20
N THR A 93 -12.81 19.74 -3.31
CA THR A 93 -14.06 19.08 -3.72
C THR A 93 -13.82 17.78 -4.50
N GLY A 94 -12.62 17.55 -5.01
CA GLY A 94 -12.24 16.38 -5.80
C GLY A 94 -11.35 16.72 -7.00
N LEU A 95 -11.25 15.79 -7.94
CA LEU A 95 -10.48 15.96 -9.17
C LEU A 95 -11.14 16.98 -10.11
N GLU A 96 -10.35 17.93 -10.60
CA GLU A 96 -10.79 18.91 -11.58
C GLU A 96 -11.18 18.23 -12.91
N ASN A 97 -12.33 18.60 -13.46
CA ASN A 97 -12.92 17.98 -14.66
C ASN A 97 -13.27 16.50 -14.53
N SER A 98 -13.46 16.00 -13.29
CA SER A 98 -13.96 14.66 -13.05
C SER A 98 -15.34 14.44 -13.68
N LYS A 99 -15.52 13.30 -14.35
CA LYS A 99 -16.83 12.86 -14.84
C LYS A 99 -17.77 12.42 -13.72
N ARG A 100 -17.23 12.02 -12.56
CA ARG A 100 -18.01 11.61 -11.38
C ARG A 100 -18.70 12.81 -10.74
N ASN A 101 -18.03 13.97 -10.70
CA ASN A 101 -18.57 15.29 -10.31
C ASN A 101 -19.45 15.28 -9.03
N LYS A 102 -19.03 14.53 -8.00
CA LYS A 102 -19.80 14.41 -6.74
C LYS A 102 -19.50 15.50 -5.72
N GLY A 103 -18.32 16.13 -5.79
CA GLY A 103 -17.96 17.21 -4.87
C GLY A 103 -17.87 16.78 -3.40
N ASP A 104 -17.58 15.51 -3.12
CA ASP A 104 -17.73 14.86 -1.81
C ASP A 104 -16.42 14.74 -1.03
N PHE A 105 -15.45 15.62 -1.32
CA PHE A 105 -14.11 15.63 -0.74
C PHE A 105 -13.30 14.35 -1.02
N LYS A 106 -13.69 13.58 -2.03
CA LYS A 106 -13.05 12.30 -2.40
C LYS A 106 -12.71 12.29 -3.88
N THR A 107 -11.55 11.71 -4.18
CA THR A 107 -11.10 11.41 -5.55
C THR A 107 -10.78 9.93 -5.61
N PHE A 108 -11.57 9.18 -6.37
CA PHE A 108 -11.41 7.74 -6.58
C PHE A 108 -10.61 7.48 -7.85
N VAL A 109 -9.65 6.56 -7.76
CA VAL A 109 -8.84 6.11 -8.89
C VAL A 109 -8.87 4.59 -8.98
N GLY A 110 -9.08 4.06 -10.20
CA GLY A 110 -9.16 2.63 -10.43
C GLY A 110 -9.28 2.29 -11.91
N SER A 111 -9.54 1.02 -12.23
CA SER A 111 -9.60 0.52 -13.61
C SER A 111 -11.00 0.53 -14.23
N LYS A 112 -12.07 0.71 -13.44
CA LYS A 112 -13.44 0.62 -13.92
C LYS A 112 -14.09 2.00 -14.04
N HIS A 113 -14.55 2.36 -15.24
CA HIS A 113 -15.23 3.65 -15.44
C HIS A 113 -16.65 3.67 -14.85
N MET A 114 -17.46 2.65 -15.16
CA MET A 114 -18.88 2.61 -14.79
C MET A 114 -19.34 1.25 -14.25
N GLU A 115 -20.28 1.29 -13.32
CA GLU A 115 -21.02 0.12 -12.82
C GLU A 115 -22.48 0.51 -12.62
N ASN A 116 -23.40 -0.27 -13.20
CA ASN A 116 -24.84 -0.03 -13.11
C ASN A 116 -25.29 1.37 -13.57
N GLY A 117 -24.58 1.96 -14.53
CA GLY A 117 -24.88 3.31 -15.04
C GLY A 117 -24.27 4.46 -14.24
N GLU A 118 -23.60 4.16 -13.12
CA GLU A 118 -22.92 5.17 -12.30
C GLU A 118 -21.42 5.22 -12.59
N VAL A 119 -20.85 6.43 -12.61
CA VAL A 119 -19.40 6.64 -12.73
C VAL A 119 -18.74 6.39 -11.38
N LEU A 120 -17.86 5.39 -11.32
CA LEU A 120 -17.24 4.94 -10.07
C LEU A 120 -16.00 5.73 -9.68
N ASN A 121 -15.14 6.03 -10.65
CA ASN A 121 -13.85 6.66 -10.43
C ASN A 121 -13.81 8.05 -11.05
N ASP A 122 -13.12 8.96 -10.38
CA ASP A 122 -12.80 10.28 -10.90
C ASP A 122 -11.73 10.20 -11.99
N PHE A 123 -10.77 9.27 -11.85
CA PHE A 123 -9.75 8.97 -12.85
C PHE A 123 -9.64 7.46 -13.11
N VAL A 124 -9.54 7.07 -14.38
CA VAL A 124 -9.52 5.66 -14.80
C VAL A 124 -8.18 5.31 -15.41
N ILE A 125 -7.58 4.22 -14.93
CA ILE A 125 -6.34 3.62 -15.45
C ILE A 125 -6.64 2.18 -15.87
N GLU A 126 -6.92 1.99 -17.16
CA GLU A 126 -7.30 0.69 -17.72
C GLU A 126 -6.05 -0.17 -18.00
N GLU A 127 -5.53 -0.83 -16.97
CA GLU A 127 -4.47 -1.83 -17.14
C GLU A 127 -5.05 -3.16 -17.63
N SER A 128 -4.56 -3.65 -18.77
CA SER A 128 -4.98 -4.95 -19.35
C SER A 128 -4.54 -6.16 -18.52
N ALA A 129 -3.57 -5.98 -17.62
CA ALA A 129 -3.06 -6.99 -16.71
C ALA A 129 -3.50 -6.71 -15.27
N LYS A 130 -3.51 -7.75 -14.43
CA LYS A 130 -3.76 -7.60 -12.99
C LYS A 130 -2.74 -6.63 -12.38
N GLY A 131 -3.25 -5.54 -11.81
CA GLY A 131 -2.48 -4.48 -11.16
C GLY A 131 -3.45 -3.46 -10.59
N MET A 132 -4.08 -2.68 -11.47
CA MET A 132 -5.10 -1.70 -11.07
C MET A 132 -6.47 -2.34 -10.73
N GLY A 133 -6.91 -2.28 -9.47
CA GLY A 133 -8.25 -2.72 -9.04
C GLY A 133 -9.38 -1.80 -9.53
N ARG A 134 -10.64 -2.23 -9.37
CA ARG A 134 -11.81 -1.52 -9.92
C ARG A 134 -11.95 -0.12 -9.32
N GLN A 135 -11.86 -0.02 -8.00
CA GLN A 135 -11.61 1.21 -7.25
C GLN A 135 -10.40 0.91 -6.38
N HIS A 136 -9.21 1.35 -6.81
CA HIS A 136 -7.96 0.90 -6.21
C HIS A 136 -7.64 1.69 -4.94
N PHE A 137 -7.69 3.02 -5.05
CA PHE A 137 -7.40 3.91 -3.94
C PHE A 137 -8.30 5.14 -3.97
N VAL A 138 -8.36 5.81 -2.83
CA VAL A 138 -9.07 7.06 -2.65
C VAL A 138 -8.13 8.11 -2.07
N ILE A 139 -8.22 9.32 -2.60
CA ILE A 139 -7.64 10.52 -1.99
C ILE A 139 -8.78 11.30 -1.35
N LYS A 140 -8.64 11.65 -0.06
CA LYS A 140 -9.65 12.36 0.72
C LYS A 140 -9.11 13.71 1.15
N PHE A 141 -9.94 14.75 1.08
CA PHE A 141 -9.65 16.03 1.72
C PHE A 141 -10.39 16.12 3.06
N ASN A 142 -9.66 16.42 4.12
CA ASN A 142 -10.25 16.67 5.43
C ASN A 142 -10.37 18.19 5.64
N ALA A 143 -11.60 18.71 5.56
CA ALA A 143 -11.88 20.14 5.68
C ALA A 143 -11.51 20.72 7.06
N SER A 144 -11.56 19.93 8.13
CA SER A 144 -11.29 20.40 9.50
C SER A 144 -9.80 20.68 9.73
N ILE A 145 -8.92 19.89 9.12
CA ILE A 145 -7.46 20.05 9.25
C ILE A 145 -6.79 20.57 7.97
N GLN A 146 -7.57 20.79 6.92
CA GLN A 146 -7.13 21.25 5.60
C GLN A 146 -5.97 20.42 5.02
N LYS A 147 -6.08 19.10 5.12
CA LYS A 147 -5.05 18.15 4.63
C LYS A 147 -5.66 17.06 3.77
N TYR A 148 -4.83 16.49 2.91
CA TYR A 148 -5.19 15.34 2.10
C TYR A 148 -4.67 14.04 2.73
N SER A 149 -5.40 12.96 2.55
CA SER A 149 -4.95 11.59 2.83
C SER A 149 -5.17 10.66 1.63
N ILE A 150 -4.38 9.59 1.56
CA ILE A 150 -4.57 8.48 0.62
C ILE A 150 -4.82 7.19 1.40
N ALA A 151 -5.73 6.35 0.88
CA ALA A 151 -5.96 5.01 1.42
C ALA A 151 -6.21 4.03 0.28
N ASP A 152 -5.69 2.82 0.44
CA ASP A 152 -6.02 1.65 -0.37
C ASP A 152 -7.46 1.20 -0.11
N LEU A 153 -8.12 0.67 -1.13
CA LEU A 153 -9.50 0.18 -1.02
C LEU A 153 -9.60 -1.35 -1.06
N GLY A 154 -8.46 -2.06 -1.01
CA GLY A 154 -8.42 -3.52 -0.99
C GLY A 154 -8.72 -4.19 -2.33
N ASP A 155 -8.75 -3.43 -3.43
CA ASP A 155 -8.92 -3.95 -4.79
C ASP A 155 -7.66 -3.65 -5.63
N GLY A 156 -7.04 -4.68 -6.19
CA GLY A 156 -5.84 -4.58 -7.02
C GLY A 156 -4.57 -5.11 -6.33
N SER A 157 -3.41 -4.58 -6.73
CA SER A 157 -2.11 -4.95 -6.18
C SER A 157 -1.76 -4.23 -4.88
N GLY A 158 -2.58 -3.26 -4.46
CA GLY A 158 -2.33 -2.41 -3.32
C GLY A 158 -1.65 -1.09 -3.68
N THR A 159 -1.85 -0.12 -2.80
CA THR A 159 -1.31 1.23 -2.85
C THR A 159 -0.16 1.36 -1.87
N PHE A 160 0.97 1.86 -2.35
CA PHE A 160 2.18 1.97 -1.52
C PHE A 160 2.83 3.33 -1.64
N VAL A 161 3.21 3.92 -0.51
CA VAL A 161 3.98 5.17 -0.45
C VAL A 161 5.47 4.86 -0.28
N ARG A 162 6.33 5.62 -0.94
CA ARG A 162 7.79 5.48 -0.79
C ARG A 162 8.23 6.06 0.54
N ILE A 163 9.11 5.35 1.24
CA ILE A 163 9.69 5.81 2.50
C ILE A 163 10.90 6.66 2.18
N ASP A 164 10.68 7.97 2.04
CA ASP A 164 11.74 8.94 1.73
C ASP A 164 12.41 9.56 2.96
N SER A 165 11.77 9.43 4.13
CA SER A 165 12.27 9.87 5.44
C SER A 165 12.11 8.75 6.47
N ALA A 166 12.80 8.88 7.61
CA ALA A 166 12.67 7.98 8.75
C ALA A 166 11.19 7.77 9.14
N LEU A 167 10.74 6.52 9.09
CA LEU A 167 9.38 6.10 9.40
C LEU A 167 9.33 5.47 10.79
N VAL A 168 8.56 6.05 11.71
CA VAL A 168 8.25 5.40 12.99
C VAL A 168 7.32 4.22 12.72
N LEU A 169 7.79 3.01 13.01
CA LEU A 169 7.06 1.78 12.77
C LEU A 169 5.90 1.61 13.76
N LYS A 170 4.77 1.14 13.25
CA LYS A 170 3.59 0.78 14.05
C LYS A 170 3.24 -0.68 13.81
N ASP A 171 2.50 -1.25 14.76
CA ASP A 171 1.92 -2.58 14.63
C ASP A 171 1.00 -2.64 13.40
N GLY A 172 1.07 -3.74 12.66
CA GLY A 172 0.28 -3.97 11.45
C GLY A 172 0.87 -3.40 10.16
N TYR A 173 1.93 -2.58 10.22
CA TYR A 173 2.54 -2.03 9.01
C TYR A 173 3.06 -3.12 8.08
N ILE A 174 2.83 -2.96 6.78
CA ILE A 174 3.39 -3.82 5.74
C ILE A 174 4.38 -3.02 4.92
N VAL A 175 5.64 -3.47 4.93
CA VAL A 175 6.74 -2.84 4.21
C VAL A 175 7.16 -3.75 3.07
N SER A 176 7.40 -3.16 1.91
CA SER A 176 7.65 -3.87 0.65
C SER A 176 8.90 -3.34 -0.05
N PHE A 177 9.69 -4.24 -0.62
CA PHE A 177 10.83 -3.92 -1.48
C PHE A 177 11.11 -5.10 -2.42
N GLY A 178 11.33 -4.82 -3.71
CA GLY A 178 11.38 -5.86 -4.73
C GLY A 178 10.10 -6.70 -4.73
N ASN A 179 10.24 -8.01 -4.57
CA ASN A 179 9.16 -8.99 -4.41
C ASN A 179 8.96 -9.45 -2.96
N SER A 180 9.58 -8.77 -1.99
CA SER A 180 9.51 -9.12 -0.58
C SER A 180 8.52 -8.20 0.13
N HIS A 181 7.63 -8.82 0.90
CA HIS A 181 6.64 -8.14 1.72
C HIS A 181 6.80 -8.61 3.16
N MET A 182 6.98 -7.68 4.09
CA MET A 182 7.11 -7.99 5.52
C MET A 182 6.06 -7.26 6.33
N THR A 183 5.47 -7.94 7.31
CA THR A 183 4.60 -7.34 8.31
C THR A 183 5.39 -7.02 9.58
N ILE A 184 4.99 -5.92 10.21
CA ILE A 184 5.56 -5.40 11.44
C ILE A 184 4.60 -5.69 12.58
N HIS A 185 5.10 -6.37 13.61
CA HIS A 185 4.39 -6.57 14.86
C HIS A 185 5.15 -5.86 15.98
N TYR A 186 4.60 -4.77 16.48
CA TYR A 186 5.26 -3.94 17.49
C TYR A 186 4.58 -4.10 18.85
N ASN A 187 5.34 -4.61 19.83
CA ASN A 187 4.88 -4.68 21.21
C ASN A 187 5.37 -3.46 21.99
N SER A 188 4.49 -2.51 22.26
CA SER A 188 4.83 -1.26 22.96
C SER A 188 5.19 -1.45 24.43
N ILE A 189 4.74 -2.53 25.08
CA ILE A 189 4.98 -2.78 26.51
C ILE A 189 6.44 -3.20 26.74
N VAL A 190 6.91 -4.16 25.95
CA VAL A 190 8.30 -4.65 26.04
C VAL A 190 9.23 -4.01 25.02
N LYS A 191 8.70 -3.11 24.20
CA LYS A 191 9.41 -2.37 23.13
C LYS A 191 10.08 -3.28 22.09
N THR A 192 9.62 -4.52 21.92
CA THR A 192 10.19 -5.45 20.93
C THR A 192 9.50 -5.33 19.57
N LEU A 193 10.23 -5.65 18.51
CA LEU A 193 9.73 -5.66 17.14
C LEU A 193 9.84 -7.06 16.56
N THR A 194 8.73 -7.61 16.10
CA THR A 194 8.70 -8.87 15.35
C THR A 194 8.43 -8.56 13.88
N ILE A 195 9.32 -9.00 13.00
CA ILE A 195 9.18 -8.88 11.56
C ILE A 195 8.86 -10.26 11.00
N LYS A 196 7.80 -10.38 10.22
CA LYS A 196 7.46 -11.62 9.52
C LYS A 196 7.34 -11.39 8.03
N PHE A 197 8.03 -12.19 7.23
CA PHE A 197 7.93 -12.13 5.78
C PHE A 197 6.68 -12.85 5.28
N LEU A 198 5.81 -12.10 4.61
CA LEU A 198 4.55 -12.55 4.03
C LEU A 198 4.71 -13.04 2.59
N GLU A 199 5.76 -12.61 1.89
CA GLU A 199 6.09 -13.03 0.54
C GLU A 199 7.57 -12.79 0.24
N GLY A 200 8.07 -13.42 -0.82
CA GLY A 200 9.43 -13.24 -1.34
C GLY A 200 10.37 -14.39 -0.96
N PRO A 201 11.67 -14.24 -1.23
CA PRO A 201 12.69 -15.27 -0.95
C PRO A 201 12.76 -15.69 0.52
N LYS A 202 12.28 -14.83 1.42
CA LYS A 202 12.28 -14.99 2.88
C LYS A 202 10.93 -15.44 3.45
N PHE A 203 9.99 -15.88 2.62
CA PHE A 203 8.62 -16.22 3.04
C PHE A 203 8.55 -17.07 4.31
N ASN A 204 7.69 -16.67 5.26
CA ASN A 204 7.50 -17.25 6.59
C ASN A 204 8.69 -17.15 7.56
N GLU A 205 9.82 -16.56 7.19
CA GLU A 205 10.86 -16.24 8.16
C GLU A 205 10.38 -15.15 9.13
N VAL A 206 10.76 -15.31 10.40
CA VAL A 206 10.39 -14.42 11.51
C VAL A 206 11.65 -13.96 12.23
N TYR A 207 11.75 -12.65 12.45
CA TYR A 207 12.87 -12.02 13.14
C TYR A 207 12.34 -11.26 14.35
N ASN A 208 12.91 -11.54 15.52
CA ASN A 208 12.59 -10.83 16.76
C ASN A 208 13.75 -9.91 17.13
N LEU A 209 13.43 -8.63 17.25
CA LEU A 209 14.40 -7.56 17.49
C LEU A 209 14.12 -6.92 18.85
N ASN A 210 15.21 -6.58 19.55
CA ASN A 210 15.17 -5.97 20.87
C ASN A 210 15.72 -4.53 20.81
N PRO A 211 15.26 -3.62 21.69
CA PRO A 211 15.79 -2.25 21.77
C PRO A 211 17.31 -2.14 21.92
N CYS A 212 17.96 -3.14 22.53
CA CYS A 212 19.40 -3.19 22.73
C CYS A 212 20.18 -3.67 21.49
N ASP A 213 19.48 -4.11 20.44
CA ASP A 213 20.12 -4.50 19.20
C ASP A 213 20.70 -3.25 18.53
N GLU A 214 21.90 -3.39 17.96
CA GLU A 214 22.42 -2.38 17.04
C GLU A 214 21.52 -2.24 15.81
N THR A 215 21.76 -1.21 15.00
CA THR A 215 21.04 -0.99 13.74
C THR A 215 21.00 -2.27 12.89
N ILE A 216 19.79 -2.74 12.64
CA ILE A 216 19.51 -3.94 11.86
C ILE A 216 19.53 -3.57 10.39
N LEU A 217 20.50 -4.11 9.67
CA LEU A 217 20.63 -3.92 8.24
C LEU A 217 19.90 -5.02 7.47
N VAL A 218 19.12 -4.60 6.48
CA VAL A 218 18.39 -5.45 5.54
C VAL A 218 18.94 -5.19 4.15
N GLY A 219 19.38 -6.22 3.43
CA GLY A 219 19.94 -6.05 2.08
C GLY A 219 20.73 -7.27 1.62
N ARG A 220 21.49 -7.14 0.53
CA ARG A 220 22.26 -8.28 -0.02
C ARG A 220 23.66 -8.46 0.55
N MET A 221 24.18 -7.50 1.30
CA MET A 221 25.55 -7.58 1.82
C MET A 221 25.67 -8.64 2.93
N VAL A 222 26.88 -9.17 3.09
CA VAL A 222 27.19 -10.25 4.05
C VAL A 222 27.08 -9.80 5.50
N ASP A 223 27.18 -8.50 5.77
CA ASP A 223 27.03 -7.85 7.07
C ASP A 223 25.58 -7.51 7.41
N CYS A 224 24.63 -7.71 6.49
CA CYS A 224 23.21 -7.56 6.78
C CYS A 224 22.71 -8.68 7.70
N ARG A 225 22.06 -8.30 8.81
CA ARG A 225 21.40 -9.26 9.71
C ARG A 225 20.24 -9.98 9.02
N ILE A 226 19.50 -9.27 8.18
CA ILE A 226 18.47 -9.86 7.31
C ILE A 226 19.00 -9.81 5.88
N ARG A 227 19.75 -10.85 5.50
CA ARG A 227 20.43 -10.94 4.21
C ARG A 227 19.56 -11.59 3.14
N PHE A 228 19.62 -11.04 1.92
CA PHE A 228 19.04 -11.62 0.71
C PHE A 228 20.13 -11.98 -0.30
N ASP A 229 20.08 -13.18 -0.87
CA ASP A 229 20.98 -13.60 -1.95
C ASP A 229 20.40 -13.23 -3.32
N ASP A 230 20.14 -11.93 -3.51
CA ASP A 230 19.54 -11.37 -4.73
C ASP A 230 20.32 -10.16 -5.25
N ASN A 231 20.82 -10.26 -6.48
CA ASN A 231 21.58 -9.19 -7.14
C ASN A 231 20.72 -7.99 -7.57
N SER A 232 19.39 -8.15 -7.61
CA SER A 232 18.46 -7.05 -7.87
C SER A 232 18.17 -6.21 -6.62
N MET A 233 18.49 -6.73 -5.44
CA MET A 233 18.35 -6.01 -4.17
C MET A 233 19.52 -5.05 -3.93
N SER A 234 19.24 -3.91 -3.32
CA SER A 234 20.29 -2.98 -2.91
C SER A 234 21.25 -3.61 -1.91
N ARG A 235 22.50 -3.15 -1.89
CA ARG A 235 23.50 -3.56 -0.87
C ARG A 235 22.93 -3.44 0.54
N TYR A 236 22.35 -2.29 0.82
CA TYR A 236 21.54 -1.99 1.99
C TYR A 236 20.21 -1.45 1.48
N GLN A 237 19.15 -2.24 1.64
CA GLN A 237 17.81 -1.91 1.17
C GLN A 237 17.08 -1.01 2.17
N CYS A 238 17.14 -1.36 3.45
CA CYS A 238 16.67 -0.51 4.53
C CYS A 238 17.43 -0.82 5.82
N SER A 239 17.31 0.09 6.78
CA SER A 239 17.85 -0.04 8.12
C SER A 239 16.74 0.16 9.15
N ILE A 240 16.80 -0.63 10.21
CA ILE A 240 15.84 -0.60 11.32
C ILE A 240 16.62 -0.36 12.60
N SER A 241 16.22 0.64 13.38
CA SER A 241 16.87 0.98 14.65
C SER A 241 15.84 1.37 15.69
N TYR A 242 16.22 1.29 16.96
CA TYR A 242 15.36 1.72 18.06
C TYR A 242 15.87 3.05 18.64
N GLU A 243 14.99 4.04 18.72
CA GLU A 243 15.24 5.30 19.41
C GLU A 243 14.32 5.39 20.64
N GLU A 244 14.89 5.56 21.84
CA GLU A 244 14.11 5.61 23.10
C GLU A 244 12.98 6.66 23.10
N SER A 245 13.19 7.78 22.39
CA SER A 245 12.21 8.88 22.32
C SER A 245 11.09 8.68 21.28
N LYS A 246 11.29 7.81 20.27
CA LYS A 246 10.37 7.66 19.13
C LYS A 246 9.85 6.24 18.92
N GLY A 247 10.58 5.24 19.40
CA GLY A 247 10.34 3.82 19.15
C GLY A 247 11.19 3.27 18.00
N TRP A 248 10.68 2.24 17.34
CA TRP A 248 11.34 1.63 16.18
C TRP A 248 11.20 2.50 14.95
N ILE A 249 12.31 2.69 14.24
CA ILE A 249 12.40 3.53 13.06
C ILE A 249 12.95 2.72 11.90
N LEU A 250 12.29 2.82 10.76
CA LEU A 250 12.77 2.30 9.49
C LEU A 250 13.23 3.45 8.59
N THR A 251 14.40 3.31 7.99
CA THR A 251 14.94 4.24 6.98
C THR A 251 15.27 3.49 5.70
N ASP A 252 14.96 4.07 4.55
CA ASP A 252 15.36 3.53 3.25
C ASP A 252 16.88 3.65 3.04
N GLY A 253 17.52 2.57 2.64
CA GLY A 253 18.96 2.50 2.47
C GLY A 253 19.76 2.58 3.78
N MET A 254 20.94 3.20 3.71
CA MET A 254 21.88 3.34 4.84
C MET A 254 22.57 4.70 4.80
N GLY A 255 22.39 5.49 5.87
CA GLY A 255 22.88 6.86 5.94
C GLY A 255 22.28 7.72 4.83
N ASP A 256 23.13 8.44 4.09
CA ASP A 256 22.69 9.31 2.99
C ASP A 256 22.41 8.56 1.67
N LYS A 257 22.69 7.25 1.61
CA LYS A 257 22.51 6.45 0.40
C LYS A 257 21.19 5.71 0.46
N LYS A 258 20.25 6.16 -0.37
CA LYS A 258 18.95 5.49 -0.60
C LYS A 258 19.10 4.16 -1.34
N SER A 259 18.09 3.31 -1.23
CA SER A 259 18.03 2.08 -2.01
C SER A 259 17.71 2.38 -3.48
N THR A 260 18.09 1.47 -4.39
CA THR A 260 17.92 1.72 -5.84
C THR A 260 16.45 1.80 -6.26
N ASN A 261 15.60 0.91 -5.72
CA ASN A 261 14.20 0.78 -6.13
C ASN A 261 13.22 1.28 -5.04
N GLY A 262 13.74 1.92 -3.99
CA GLY A 262 12.96 2.38 -2.85
C GLY A 262 12.45 1.27 -1.93
N THR A 263 12.14 1.66 -0.71
CA THR A 263 11.38 0.87 0.26
C THR A 263 10.00 1.49 0.40
N TRP A 264 8.95 0.66 0.42
CA TRP A 264 7.57 1.09 0.24
C TRP A 264 6.70 0.65 1.42
N LEU A 265 5.83 1.54 1.90
CA LEU A 265 4.84 1.25 2.93
C LEU A 265 3.47 1.05 2.28
N PHE A 266 2.79 -0.07 2.56
CA PHE A 266 1.41 -0.28 2.17
C PHE A 266 0.47 0.61 2.99
N VAL A 267 -0.47 1.29 2.34
CA VAL A 267 -1.36 2.26 2.99
C VAL A 267 -2.80 1.77 3.05
N GLU A 268 -3.07 0.79 3.93
CA GLU A 268 -4.44 0.28 4.18
C GLU A 268 -5.34 1.35 4.81
N GLU A 269 -4.77 2.16 5.71
CA GLU A 269 -5.46 3.26 6.38
C GLU A 269 -5.11 4.62 5.77
N ASP A 270 -5.82 5.67 6.20
CA ASP A 270 -5.57 7.05 5.77
C ASP A 270 -4.12 7.48 6.09
N HIS A 271 -3.31 7.65 5.04
CA HIS A 271 -1.95 8.17 5.11
C HIS A 271 -1.92 9.63 4.65
N GLU A 272 -1.38 10.53 5.46
CA GLU A 272 -1.29 11.95 5.12
C GLU A 272 -0.44 12.17 3.86
N ILE A 273 -0.99 12.92 2.90
CA ILE A 273 -0.25 13.37 1.73
C ILE A 273 0.51 14.65 2.07
N PHE A 274 1.81 14.66 1.75
CA PHE A 274 2.69 15.83 1.86
C PHE A 274 3.39 16.11 0.53
N ASP A 275 4.01 17.29 0.42
CA ASP A 275 4.73 17.72 -0.78
C ASP A 275 5.96 16.84 -1.05
N GLY A 276 6.12 16.37 -2.29
CA GLY A 276 7.16 15.43 -2.69
C GLY A 276 6.88 13.97 -2.33
N LEU A 277 5.66 13.64 -1.86
CA LEU A 277 5.25 12.25 -1.67
C LEU A 277 5.26 11.51 -3.01
N VAL A 278 5.97 10.39 -3.05
CA VAL A 278 5.92 9.44 -4.17
C VAL A 278 5.16 8.19 -3.75
N PHE A 279 4.19 7.77 -4.56
CA PHE A 279 3.42 6.55 -4.31
C PHE A 279 3.16 5.77 -5.59
N LYS A 280 2.85 4.49 -5.46
CA LYS A 280 2.51 3.59 -6.57
C LYS A 280 1.20 2.87 -6.31
N ALA A 281 0.47 2.61 -7.38
CA ALA A 281 -0.71 1.75 -7.41
C ALA A 281 -0.76 1.04 -8.77
N GLY A 282 -0.93 -0.29 -8.76
CA GLY A 282 -0.78 -1.10 -9.97
C GLY A 282 0.64 -0.97 -10.55
N LYS A 283 0.73 -0.67 -11.85
CA LYS A 283 2.01 -0.42 -12.53
C LYS A 283 2.29 1.07 -12.76
N THR A 284 1.60 1.94 -12.04
CA THR A 284 1.70 3.38 -12.19
C THR A 284 2.37 4.02 -10.98
N LEU A 285 3.34 4.89 -11.24
CA LEU A 285 4.06 5.68 -10.24
C LEU A 285 3.63 7.14 -10.32
N PHE A 286 3.40 7.73 -9.15
CA PHE A 286 2.86 9.07 -8.97
C PHE A 286 3.80 9.90 -8.10
N ASP A 287 3.99 11.16 -8.49
CA ASP A 287 4.70 12.19 -7.73
C ASP A 287 3.72 13.31 -7.34
N VAL A 288 3.75 13.75 -6.10
CA VAL A 288 2.77 14.68 -5.54
C VAL A 288 3.41 16.03 -5.25
N HIS A 289 2.76 17.09 -5.73
CA HIS A 289 3.05 18.46 -5.33
C HIS A 289 1.84 19.10 -4.64
N VAL A 290 2.07 19.70 -3.47
CA VAL A 290 1.04 20.43 -2.73
C VAL A 290 1.13 21.91 -3.08
N VAL A 291 0.13 22.40 -3.81
CA VAL A 291 0.05 23.80 -4.21
C VAL A 291 -0.74 24.56 -3.16
N LYS A 292 -0.04 25.43 -2.42
CA LYS A 292 -0.67 26.45 -1.57
C LYS A 292 -0.87 27.70 -2.44
N ILE A 293 -2.10 28.18 -2.50
CA ILE A 293 -2.46 29.43 -3.18
C ILE A 293 -2.30 30.58 -2.17
#